data_AF-H9V3K0-F1
#
_entry.id   AF-H9V3K0-F1
#
_cell.length_a   1.000
_cell.length_b   1.000
_cell.length_c   1.000
_cell.angle_alpha   90.00
_cell.angle_beta   90.00
_cell.angle_gamma   90.00
#
_symmetry.space_group_name_H-M   'P 1'
#
loop_
_entity.id
_entity.type
_entity.pdbx_description
1 polymer ?
#
loop_
_entity_poly.entity_id
_entity_poly.type
_entity_poly.pdbx_seq_one_letter_code
_entity_poly.pdbx_strand_id
1 'polypeptide(L)'
;DTHRCRKDDIWILDTTAGNFVDTAASCTSSPDIRVPENTPKKSVAHKMWKKLKQKGTLPKERSFHAACAIDCGRSILISGGMVDG
;
A
#
# COMPACT_ATOMS: atom_id res chain seq x y z
N ASP A 1 10.83 11.44 -18.56
CA ASP A 1 9.92 10.34 -18.18
C ASP A 1 10.10 9.09 -19.06
N THR A 2 11.32 8.82 -19.55
CA THR A 2 11.61 7.77 -20.55
C THR A 2 12.01 6.42 -19.92
N HIS A 3 12.15 6.36 -18.59
CA HIS A 3 12.55 5.18 -17.84
C HIS A 3 11.43 4.60 -16.95
N ARG A 4 10.19 5.07 -17.10
CA ARG A 4 9.07 4.43 -16.44
C ARG A 4 8.85 3.07 -17.08
N CYS A 5 9.20 2.01 -16.35
CA CYS A 5 8.85 0.66 -16.73
C CYS A 5 7.37 0.41 -16.43
N ARG A 6 6.71 -0.29 -17.36
CA ARG A 6 5.33 -0.76 -17.22
C ARG A 6 5.23 -1.66 -15.99
N LYS A 7 4.22 -1.42 -15.17
CA LYS A 7 3.89 -2.25 -14.01
C LYS A 7 2.47 -2.75 -14.17
N ASP A 8 2.36 -4.02 -14.56
CA ASP A 8 1.08 -4.73 -14.67
C ASP A 8 0.60 -5.20 -13.29
N ASP A 9 0.64 -4.32 -12.30
CA ASP A 9 0.19 -4.62 -10.95
C ASP A 9 -0.41 -3.44 -10.21
N ILE A 10 -1.26 -3.77 -9.24
CA ILE A 10 -1.90 -2.82 -8.33
C ILE A 10 -1.43 -3.14 -6.92
N TRP A 11 -1.05 -2.10 -6.19
CA TRP A 11 -0.63 -2.18 -4.80
C TRP A 11 -1.53 -1.32 -3.94
N ILE A 12 -1.93 -1.84 -2.78
CA ILE A 12 -2.64 -1.08 -1.75
C ILE A 12 -1.79 -0.99 -0.50
N LEU A 13 -1.94 0.10 0.25
CA LEU A 13 -1.32 0.23 1.54
C LEU A 13 -2.18 -0.51 2.57
N ASP A 14 -1.67 -1.61 3.10
CA ASP A 14 -2.29 -2.33 4.21
C ASP A 14 -1.87 -1.66 5.52
N THR A 15 -2.81 -0.93 6.12
CA THR A 15 -2.60 -0.22 7.39
C THR A 15 -2.70 -1.12 8.61
N THR A 16 -3.11 -2.39 8.41
CA THR A 16 -3.33 -3.39 9.46
C THR A 16 -2.28 -4.49 9.46
N ALA A 17 -1.36 -4.50 8.49
CA ALA A 17 -0.37 -5.57 8.32
C ALA A 17 0.49 -5.80 9.59
N GLY A 18 0.81 -4.75 10.35
CA GLY A 18 1.55 -4.86 11.60
C GLY A 18 0.75 -5.30 12.84
N ASN A 19 -0.52 -5.64 12.69
CA ASN A 19 -1.32 -6.24 13.77
C ASN A 19 -1.14 -7.77 13.87
N PHE A 20 -0.42 -8.38 12.92
CA PHE A 20 -0.02 -9.78 13.02
C PHE A 20 1.21 -9.87 13.93
N VAL A 21 0.97 -10.08 15.21
CA VAL A 21 2.00 -10.48 16.16
C VAL A 21 2.56 -11.82 15.70
N ASP A 22 3.88 -11.96 15.76
CA ASP A 22 4.67 -13.15 15.44
C ASP A 22 4.97 -13.37 13.95
N THR A 23 5.90 -12.61 13.38
CA THR A 23 7.06 -13.12 12.60
C THR A 23 7.99 -11.95 12.26
N ALA A 24 9.28 -12.12 12.53
CA ALA A 24 10.32 -11.11 12.33
C ALA A 24 10.48 -10.69 10.86
N ALA A 25 9.85 -9.58 10.49
CA ALA A 25 10.28 -8.75 9.37
C ALA A 25 10.31 -7.29 9.83
N SER A 26 11.13 -7.06 10.86
CA SER A 26 11.49 -5.72 11.32
C SER A 26 12.51 -5.15 10.34
N CYS A 27 12.10 -4.24 9.46
CA CYS A 27 13.04 -3.30 8.86
C CYS A 27 13.44 -2.32 9.95
N THR A 28 14.69 -2.47 10.38
CA THR A 28 15.37 -1.77 11.46
C THR A 28 15.15 -0.26 11.43
N SER A 29 14.52 0.28 12.48
CA SER A 29 14.73 1.68 12.89
C SER A 29 15.41 1.68 14.27
N SER A 30 16.73 1.89 14.24
CA SER A 30 17.70 2.27 15.29
C SER A 30 17.65 1.59 16.68
N PRO A 31 18.79 1.06 17.19
CA PRO A 31 18.93 0.80 18.62
C PRO A 31 19.21 2.13 19.36
N ASP A 32 19.11 2.06 20.69
CA ASP A 32 19.37 3.10 21.69
C ASP A 32 18.27 4.15 21.92
N ILE A 33 17.25 3.76 22.71
CA ILE A 33 16.89 4.47 23.97
C ILE A 33 16.37 3.44 24.99
N ARG A 34 17.06 3.29 26.13
CA ARG A 34 16.62 2.48 27.28
C ARG A 34 15.48 3.20 28.01
N VAL A 35 14.23 2.81 27.77
CA VAL A 35 13.03 3.36 28.46
C VAL A 35 12.51 2.35 29.50
N PRO A 36 12.11 2.78 30.73
CA PRO A 36 11.63 1.89 31.77
C PRO A 36 10.37 1.10 31.38
N GLU A 37 10.41 -0.17 31.73
CA GLU A 37 9.43 -1.22 31.48
C GLU A 37 8.21 -1.06 32.41
N ASN A 38 7.17 -0.31 31.98
CA ASN A 38 5.79 -0.40 32.51
C ASN A 38 4.77 0.44 31.72
N THR A 39 4.86 0.48 30.39
CA THR A 39 3.80 1.00 29.53
C THR A 39 3.41 -0.04 28.50
N PRO A 40 2.12 -0.23 28.17
CA PRO A 40 1.74 -1.10 27.06
C PRO A 40 2.37 -0.51 25.80
N LYS A 41 3.40 -1.21 25.29
CA LYS A 41 4.06 -0.87 24.04
C LYS A 41 2.98 -0.93 22.96
N LYS A 42 2.44 0.24 22.57
CA LYS A 42 1.66 0.35 21.33
C LYS A 42 2.61 -0.09 20.23
N SER A 43 2.48 -1.33 19.79
CA SER A 43 3.18 -1.80 18.61
C SER A 43 2.78 -0.86 17.48
N VAL A 44 3.77 -0.20 16.89
CA VAL A 44 3.53 0.63 15.72
C VAL A 44 3.14 -0.36 14.63
N ALA A 45 1.86 -0.41 14.28
CA ALA A 45 1.40 -1.25 13.18
C ALA A 45 2.18 -0.85 11.93
N HIS A 46 3.08 -1.72 11.50
CA HIS A 46 3.84 -1.54 10.27
C HIS A 46 2.85 -1.45 9.10
N LYS A 47 2.91 -0.33 8.38
CA LYS A 47 2.16 -0.14 7.13
C LYS A 47 2.95 -0.82 6.03
N MET A 48 2.34 -1.77 5.33
CA MET A 48 3.02 -2.54 4.29
C MET A 48 2.27 -2.40 2.96
N TRP A 49 3.02 -2.30 1.86
CA TRP A 49 2.42 -2.38 0.53
C TRP A 49 2.05 -3.84 0.22
N LYS A 50 0.80 -4.05 -0.17
CA LYS A 50 0.26 -5.37 -0.54
C LYS A 50 -0.14 -5.36 -2.00
N LYS A 51 0.44 -6.25 -2.79
CA LYS A 51 0.04 -6.48 -4.19
C LYS A 51 -1.36 -7.10 -4.22
N LEU A 52 -2.27 -6.50 -4.98
CA LEU A 52 -3.61 -7.01 -5.19
C LEU A 52 -3.65 -8.01 -6.33
N LYS A 53 -4.42 -9.08 -6.13
CA LYS A 53 -4.80 -10.00 -7.21
C LYS A 53 -5.97 -9.37 -7.97
N GLN A 54 -5.78 -9.11 -9.25
CA GLN A 54 -6.81 -8.57 -10.13
C GLN A 54 -7.61 -9.71 -10.76
N LYS A 55 -8.91 -9.48 -11.01
CA LYS A 55 -9.80 -10.42 -11.71
C LYS A 55 -10.54 -9.66 -12.82
N GLY A 56 -10.92 -10.39 -13.88
CA GLY A 56 -11.62 -9.81 -15.03
C GLY A 56 -10.68 -9.06 -15.99
N THR A 57 -11.28 -8.27 -16.88
CA THR A 57 -10.55 -7.49 -17.88
C THR A 57 -9.97 -6.23 -17.26
N LEU A 58 -8.66 -6.01 -17.41
CA LEU A 58 -8.00 -4.83 -16.88
C LEU A 58 -8.15 -3.64 -17.83
N PRO A 59 -8.31 -2.41 -17.31
CA PRO A 59 -8.27 -1.22 -18.14
C PRO A 59 -6.86 -1.05 -18.74
N LYS A 60 -6.78 -0.44 -19.94
CA LYS A 60 -5.49 -0.02 -20.52
C LYS A 60 -4.73 0.92 -19.58
N GLU A 61 -3.39 0.80 -19.63
CA GLU A 61 -2.44 1.66 -18.96
C GLU A 61 -2.75 3.15 -19.21
N ARG A 62 -2.65 3.97 -18.16
CA ARG A 62 -2.98 5.40 -18.24
C ARG A 62 -2.31 6.24 -17.16
N SER A 63 -1.98 7.47 -17.50
CA SER A 63 -1.50 8.51 -16.57
C SER A 63 -2.52 9.64 -16.44
N PHE A 64 -2.36 10.52 -15.44
CA PHE A 64 -3.21 11.71 -15.25
C PHE A 64 -4.72 11.38 -15.16
N HIS A 65 -5.07 10.21 -14.63
CA HIS A 65 -6.45 9.80 -14.43
C HIS A 65 -7.01 10.34 -13.10
N ALA A 66 -8.33 10.46 -13.02
CA ALA A 66 -9.02 10.66 -11.75
C ALA A 66 -9.29 9.31 -11.09
N ALA A 67 -9.12 9.24 -9.76
CA ALA A 67 -9.47 8.09 -8.96
C ALA A 67 -10.27 8.53 -7.73
N CYS A 68 -11.41 7.89 -7.49
CA CYS A 68 -12.28 8.21 -6.36
C CYS A 68 -12.75 6.93 -5.65
N ALA A 69 -12.72 6.95 -4.32
CA ALA A 69 -13.29 5.90 -3.51
C ALA A 69 -14.83 5.96 -3.56
N ILE A 70 -15.46 4.81 -3.79
CA ILE A 70 -16.91 4.63 -3.77
C ILE A 70 -17.27 3.50 -2.80
N ASP A 71 -18.56 3.26 -2.55
CA ASP A 71 -19.07 2.15 -1.72
C ASP A 71 -18.42 2.04 -0.33
N CYS A 72 -18.33 3.16 0.39
CA CYS A 72 -17.68 3.27 1.69
C CYS A 72 -16.18 2.89 1.67
N GLY A 73 -15.50 3.05 0.53
CA GLY A 73 -14.08 2.76 0.38
C GLY A 73 -13.76 1.31 0.00
N ARG A 74 -14.77 0.50 -0.33
CA ARG A 74 -14.57 -0.88 -0.82
C ARG A 74 -14.20 -0.96 -2.29
N SER A 75 -14.48 0.11 -3.04
CA SER A 75 -14.29 0.17 -4.48
C SER A 75 -13.64 1.50 -4.86
N ILE A 76 -12.90 1.52 -5.97
CA ILE A 76 -12.33 2.74 -6.54
C ILE A 76 -12.82 2.87 -7.98
N LEU A 77 -13.40 4.01 -8.33
CA LEU A 77 -13.71 4.38 -9.70
C LEU A 77 -12.52 5.11 -10.31
N ILE A 78 -12.04 4.63 -11.45
CA ILE A 78 -10.98 5.25 -12.24
C ILE A 78 -11.60 5.81 -13.53
N SER A 79 -11.38 7.09 -13.82
CA SER A 79 -11.95 7.76 -15.00
C SER A 79 -10.94 8.65 -15.72
N GLY A 80 -11.08 8.74 -17.04
CA GLY A 80 -10.22 9.55 -17.91
C GLY A 80 -8.77 9.08 -17.92
N GLY A 81 -7.86 10.04 -18.02
CA GLY A 81 -6.42 9.81 -18.13
C GLY A 81 -5.96 9.61 -19.57
N MET A 82 -4.67 9.88 -19.77
CA MET A 82 -3.98 9.72 -21.04
C MET A 82 -3.59 8.25 -21.19
N VAL A 83 -4.13 7.60 -22.22
CA VAL A 83 -3.72 6.28 -22.69
C VAL A 83 -2.65 6.53 -23.74
N ASP A 84 -1.49 5.92 -23.58
CA ASP A 84 -0.26 6.13 -24.37
C ASP A 84 0.47 7.44 -24.02
N GLY A 85 1.66 7.30 -23.44
CA GLY A 85 2.67 8.36 -23.29
C GLY A 85 3.89 8.05 -24.13
#